data_AF-A0A8T4JJJ0-F1
#
_entry.id   AF-A0A8T4JJJ0-F1
#
_cell.length_a   1.000
_cell.length_b   1.000
_cell.length_c   1.000
_cell.angle_alpha   90.00
_cell.angle_beta   90.00
_cell.angle_gamma   90.00
#
_symmetry.space_group_name_H-M   'P 1'
#
loop_
_entity.id
_entity.type
_entity.pdbx_description
1 polymer ?
#
loop_
_entity_poly.entity_id
_entity_poly.type
_entity_poly.pdbx_seq_one_letter_code
_entity_poly.pdbx_strand_id
1 'polypeptide(L)'
;MSVESENAKEEINEIVERCIRCGLCKNLCPVLKVMHEEQYGPRGKAIILDNKHIERIVFDCTLCKACEHKCPYKLKLCKAFVNARKIIVAQKKDPLQNRELIRNLSKTGNIYAISEE
;
A
#
# COMPACT_ATOMS: atom_id res chain seq x y z
N MET A 1 3.18 -21.08 0.27
CA MET A 1 3.13 -19.70 -0.26
C MET A 1 2.86 -19.81 -1.76
N SER A 2 1.90 -19.06 -2.31
CA SER A 2 1.57 -19.12 -3.74
C SER A 2 2.66 -18.46 -4.59
N VAL A 3 2.89 -18.96 -5.82
CA VAL A 3 3.83 -18.36 -6.81
C VAL A 3 3.58 -16.86 -6.99
N GLU A 4 2.31 -16.46 -6.99
CA GLU A 4 1.88 -15.06 -7.09
C GLU A 4 2.40 -14.17 -5.95
N SER A 5 2.52 -14.71 -4.74
CA SER A 5 3.06 -13.95 -3.59
C SER A 5 4.56 -13.74 -3.71
N GLU A 6 5.28 -14.64 -4.38
CA GLU A 6 6.73 -14.53 -4.55
C GLU A 6 7.05 -13.50 -5.63
N ASN A 7 6.39 -13.57 -6.78
CA ASN A 7 6.48 -12.55 -7.84
C ASN A 7 6.19 -11.14 -7.30
N ALA A 8 5.19 -11.02 -6.42
CA ALA A 8 4.84 -9.74 -5.80
C ALA A 8 5.96 -9.18 -4.92
N LYS A 9 6.75 -10.03 -4.23
CA LYS A 9 7.90 -9.58 -3.43
C LYS A 9 9.06 -9.14 -4.30
N GLU A 10 9.34 -9.87 -5.38
CA GLU A 10 10.39 -9.52 -6.34
C GLU A 10 10.12 -8.13 -6.92
N GLU A 11 8.90 -7.88 -7.41
CA GLU A 11 8.51 -6.56 -7.92
C GLU A 11 8.60 -5.46 -6.86
N ILE A 12 8.27 -5.75 -5.59
CA ILE A 12 8.45 -4.78 -4.49
C ILE A 12 9.93 -4.41 -4.37
N ASN A 13 10.80 -5.42 -4.33
CA ASN A 13 12.24 -5.25 -4.16
C ASN A 13 12.85 -4.38 -5.27
N GLU A 14 12.55 -4.69 -6.53
CA GLU A 14 13.01 -3.93 -7.70
C GLU A 14 12.62 -2.43 -7.65
N ILE A 15 11.46 -2.13 -7.05
CA ILE A 15 10.98 -0.75 -6.92
C ILE A 15 11.69 -0.04 -5.75
N VAL A 16 11.78 -0.68 -4.59
CA VAL A 16 12.25 0.00 -3.36
C VAL A 16 13.78 0.10 -3.27
N GLU A 17 14.52 -0.85 -3.85
CA GLU A 17 16.00 -0.84 -3.84
C GLU A 17 16.59 0.38 -4.57
N ARG A 18 15.84 0.91 -5.55
CA ARG A 18 16.22 2.10 -6.32
C ARG A 18 16.01 3.41 -5.55
N CYS A 19 15.48 3.34 -4.33
CA CYS A 19 15.22 4.53 -3.50
C CYS A 19 16.48 5.05 -2.82
N ILE A 20 16.95 6.21 -3.27
CA ILE A 20 18.08 6.93 -2.63
C ILE A 20 17.72 7.68 -1.33
N ARG A 21 16.50 7.47 -0.80
CA ARG A 21 16.02 8.03 0.48
C ARG A 21 16.05 9.57 0.61
N CYS A 22 16.02 10.31 -0.51
CA CYS A 22 16.11 11.78 -0.57
C CYS A 22 15.00 12.57 0.16
N GLY A 23 13.84 11.97 0.43
CA GLY A 23 12.78 12.59 1.24
C GLY A 23 11.84 13.55 0.50
N LEU A 24 12.01 13.80 -0.81
CA LEU A 24 11.13 14.69 -1.60
C LEU A 24 9.64 14.28 -1.58
N CYS A 25 9.37 13.00 -1.37
CA CYS A 25 8.01 12.47 -1.28
C CYS A 25 7.29 12.81 0.03
N LYS A 26 7.99 13.26 1.09
CA LYS A 26 7.42 13.51 2.42
C LYS A 26 6.34 14.58 2.40
N ASN A 27 6.67 15.77 1.91
CA ASN A 27 5.79 16.94 1.95
C ASN A 27 4.55 16.80 1.05
N LEU A 28 4.53 15.81 0.17
CA LEU A 28 3.42 15.55 -0.77
C LEU A 28 2.42 14.54 -0.22
N CYS A 29 2.77 13.81 0.84
CA CYS A 29 1.91 12.76 1.34
C CYS A 29 0.84 13.34 2.29
N PRO A 30 -0.45 13.22 1.98
CA PRO A 30 -1.51 13.71 2.86
C PRO A 30 -1.55 12.93 4.19
N VAL A 31 -1.21 11.63 4.16
CA VAL A 31 -1.18 10.78 5.36
C VAL A 31 -0.09 11.25 6.32
N LEU A 32 1.12 11.51 5.82
CA LEU A 32 2.23 12.01 6.64
C LEU A 32 1.91 13.39 7.24
N LYS A 33 1.17 14.23 6.51
CA LYS A 33 0.73 15.55 6.99
C LYS A 33 -0.18 15.46 8.21
N VAL A 34 -0.96 14.37 8.35
CA VAL A 34 -1.89 14.16 9.46
C VAL A 34 -1.26 13.34 10.58
N MET A 35 -0.54 12.27 10.22
CA MET A 35 0.02 11.32 11.21
C MET A 35 1.32 11.83 11.85
N HIS A 36 2.04 12.75 11.20
CA HIS A 36 3.31 13.35 11.67
C HIS A 36 4.46 12.37 11.97
N GLU A 37 4.27 11.08 11.73
CA GLU A 37 5.25 10.02 11.95
C GLU A 37 5.76 9.44 10.62
N GLU A 38 7.08 9.32 10.48
CA GLU A 38 7.74 8.95 9.21
C GLU A 38 7.27 7.60 8.64
N GLN A 39 6.97 6.62 9.50
CA GLN A 39 6.47 5.30 9.11
C GLN A 39 5.16 5.36 8.30
N TYR A 40 4.35 6.41 8.51
CA TYR A 40 3.13 6.64 7.72
C TYR A 40 3.39 7.32 6.38
N GLY A 41 4.58 7.89 6.19
CA GLY A 41 5.00 8.52 4.94
C GLY A 41 5.46 7.52 3.87
N PRO A 42 5.53 7.96 2.60
CA PRO A 42 5.92 7.11 1.48
C PRO A 42 7.36 6.59 1.59
N ARG A 43 8.29 7.40 2.12
CA ARG A 43 9.67 6.99 2.34
C ARG A 43 9.79 5.97 3.47
N GLY A 44 9.13 6.20 4.60
CA GLY A 44 9.12 5.25 5.72
C GLY A 44 8.60 3.88 5.28
N LYS A 45 7.47 3.84 4.57
CA LYS A 45 6.93 2.59 4.01
C LYS A 45 7.89 1.93 3.01
N ALA A 46 8.57 2.71 2.17
CA ALA A 46 9.57 2.17 1.26
C ALA A 46 10.74 1.51 2.01
N ILE A 47 11.22 2.12 3.11
CA ILE A 47 12.29 1.56 3.96
C ILE A 47 11.83 0.26 4.65
N ILE A 48 10.60 0.22 5.16
CA ILE A 48 10.01 -0.98 5.78
C ILE A 48 9.99 -2.14 4.77
N LEU A 49 9.54 -1.87 3.54
CA LEU A 49 9.52 -2.85 2.45
C LEU A 49 10.92 -3.27 1.99
N ASP A 50 11.87 -2.33 1.93
CA ASP A 50 13.29 -2.58 1.59
C ASP A 50 13.93 -3.57 2.57
N ASN A 51 13.61 -3.41 3.86
CA ASN A 51 13.96 -4.33 4.95
C ASN A 51 13.16 -5.65 4.96
N LYS A 52 12.40 -5.94 3.89
CA LYS A 52 11.58 -7.15 3.71
C LYS A 52 10.47 -7.32 4.75
N HIS A 53 10.08 -6.23 5.43
CA HIS A 53 8.94 -6.22 6.34
C HIS A 53 7.67 -5.83 5.57
N ILE A 54 6.68 -6.72 5.57
CA ILE A 54 5.38 -6.48 4.93
C ILE A 54 4.35 -6.33 6.04
N GLU A 55 4.00 -5.08 6.33
CA GLU A 55 3.14 -4.71 7.46
C GLU A 55 1.85 -4.02 7.02
N ARG A 56 0.82 -4.09 7.88
CA ARG A 56 -0.50 -3.49 7.63
C ARG A 56 -0.46 -1.98 7.41
N ILE A 57 0.60 -1.30 7.84
CA ILE A 57 0.79 0.13 7.65
C ILE A 57 0.72 0.55 6.16
N VAL A 58 0.93 -0.35 5.21
CA VAL A 58 0.75 -0.05 3.77
C VAL A 58 -0.71 0.25 3.39
N PHE A 59 -1.68 -0.15 4.22
CA PHE A 59 -3.10 0.16 4.01
C PHE A 59 -3.42 1.64 4.26
N ASP A 60 -2.63 2.37 5.04
CA ASP A 60 -2.84 3.80 5.29
C ASP A 60 -2.56 4.65 4.05
N CYS A 61 -1.83 4.12 3.06
CA CYS A 61 -1.58 4.84 1.82
C CYS A 61 -2.89 5.06 1.03
N THR A 62 -3.20 6.30 0.69
CA THR A 62 -4.38 6.64 -0.12
C THR A 62 -4.22 6.33 -1.62
N LEU A 63 -3.06 5.83 -2.04
CA LEU A 63 -2.71 5.55 -3.45
C LEU A 63 -2.88 6.77 -4.40
N CYS A 64 -2.75 8.00 -3.88
CA CYS A 64 -2.88 9.24 -4.66
C CYS A 64 -1.75 9.51 -5.67
N LYS A 65 -0.66 8.72 -5.65
CA LYS A 65 0.52 8.82 -6.55
C LYS A 65 1.33 10.12 -6.49
N ALA A 66 1.02 11.06 -5.59
CA ALA A 66 1.75 12.32 -5.45
C ALA A 66 3.27 12.11 -5.22
N CYS A 67 3.64 11.07 -4.45
CA CYS A 67 5.04 10.71 -4.21
C CYS A 67 5.78 10.24 -5.47
N GLU A 68 5.10 9.56 -6.39
CA GLU A 68 5.70 9.06 -7.63
C GLU A 68 5.97 10.20 -8.61
N HIS A 69 5.06 11.18 -8.67
CA HIS A 69 5.16 12.31 -9.57
C HIS A 69 6.41 13.17 -9.34
N LYS A 70 6.79 13.38 -8.07
CA LYS A 70 7.98 14.17 -7.71
C LYS A 70 9.26 13.33 -7.60
N CYS A 71 9.16 12.00 -7.68
CA CYS A 71 10.32 11.14 -7.53
C CYS A 71 11.28 11.32 -8.73
N PRO A 72 12.56 11.69 -8.52
CA PRO A 72 13.51 11.85 -9.61
C PRO A 72 13.79 10.53 -10.35
N TYR A 73 13.67 9.39 -9.65
CA TYR A 73 13.82 8.04 -10.21
C TYR A 73 12.50 7.42 -10.69
N LYS A 74 11.38 8.16 -10.61
CA LYS A 74 10.03 7.73 -11.02
C LYS A 74 9.62 6.38 -10.40
N LEU A 75 9.98 6.13 -9.15
CA LEU A 75 9.66 4.90 -8.44
C LEU A 75 8.15 4.69 -8.38
N LYS A 76 7.71 3.47 -8.68
CA LYS A 76 6.30 3.07 -8.64
C LYS A 76 5.87 2.61 -7.25
N LEU A 77 6.05 3.48 -6.25
CA LEU A 77 5.79 3.15 -4.84
C LEU A 77 4.36 2.68 -4.58
N CYS A 78 3.35 3.22 -5.27
CA CYS A 78 1.97 2.76 -5.13
C CYS A 78 1.80 1.33 -5.64
N LYS A 79 2.53 0.93 -6.71
CA LYS A 79 2.55 -0.47 -7.18
C LYS A 79 3.14 -1.38 -6.09
N ALA A 80 4.27 -0.98 -5.50
CA ALA A 80 4.88 -1.72 -4.39
C ALA A 80 3.92 -1.86 -3.19
N PHE A 81 3.21 -0.79 -2.81
CA PHE A 81 2.22 -0.85 -1.73
C PHE A 81 1.03 -1.75 -2.05
N VAL A 82 0.53 -1.74 -3.30
CA VAL A 82 -0.53 -2.66 -3.73
C VAL A 82 -0.05 -4.12 -3.68
N ASN A 83 1.16 -4.41 -4.14
CA ASN A 83 1.73 -5.75 -4.04
C ASN A 83 1.89 -6.20 -2.58
N ALA A 84 2.33 -5.31 -1.70
CA ALA A 84 2.38 -5.59 -0.27
C ALA A 84 0.99 -5.91 0.31
N ARG A 85 -0.05 -5.14 -0.09
CA ARG A 85 -1.45 -5.44 0.29
C ARG A 85 -1.90 -6.82 -0.19
N LYS A 86 -1.57 -7.22 -1.42
CA LYS A 86 -1.90 -8.57 -1.94
C LYS A 86 -1.31 -9.66 -1.06
N ILE A 87 -0.04 -9.52 -0.67
CA ILE A 87 0.64 -10.48 0.21
C ILE A 87 -0.05 -10.53 1.59
N ILE A 88 -0.45 -9.38 2.15
CA ILE A 88 -1.16 -9.30 3.44
C ILE A 88 -2.55 -9.96 3.37
N VAL A 89 -3.27 -9.75 2.26
CA VAL A 89 -4.57 -10.38 2.00
C VAL A 89 -4.42 -11.91 1.88
N ALA A 90 -3.39 -12.39 1.17
CA ALA A 90 -3.10 -13.82 1.06
C ALA A 90 -2.80 -14.46 2.43
N GLN A 91 -2.22 -13.69 3.37
CA GLN A 91 -2.01 -14.11 4.76
C GLN A 91 -3.24 -13.94 5.66
N LYS A 92 -4.39 -13.49 5.13
CA LYS A 92 -5.60 -13.17 5.90
C LYS A 92 -5.33 -12.16 7.03
N LYS A 93 -4.47 -11.17 6.81
CA LYS A 93 -4.14 -10.08 7.75
C LYS A 93 -4.64 -8.69 7.29
N ASP A 94 -5.49 -8.66 6.28
CA ASP A 94 -6.13 -7.45 5.77
C ASP A 94 -7.13 -6.82 6.78
N PRO A 95 -7.39 -5.50 6.69
CA PRO A 95 -8.34 -4.83 7.57
C PRO A 95 -9.75 -5.44 7.52
N LEU A 96 -10.38 -5.58 8.69
CA LEU A 96 -11.71 -6.19 8.81
C LEU A 96 -12.78 -5.41 8.02
N GLN A 97 -12.65 -4.09 7.96
CA GLN A 97 -13.53 -3.21 7.21
C GLN A 97 -13.53 -3.55 5.72
N ASN A 98 -12.37 -3.89 5.15
CA ASN A 98 -12.27 -4.26 3.74
C ASN A 98 -13.01 -5.59 3.47
N ARG A 99 -12.95 -6.55 4.42
CA ARG A 99 -13.69 -7.82 4.30
C ARG A 99 -15.18 -7.61 4.35
N GLU A 100 -15.64 -6.69 5.19
CA GLU A 100 -17.05 -6.34 5.29
C GLU A 100 -17.55 -5.74 3.97
N LEU A 101 -16.82 -4.80 3.38
CA LEU A 101 -17.16 -4.23 2.07
C LEU A 101 -17.25 -5.31 0.97
N ILE A 102 -16.30 -6.25 0.94
CA ILE A 102 -16.32 -7.38 0.00
C ILE A 102 -17.55 -8.28 0.27
N ARG A 103 -17.86 -8.56 1.53
CA ARG A 103 -19.04 -9.36 1.91
C ARG A 103 -20.34 -8.68 1.49
N ASN A 104 -20.46 -7.37 1.70
CA ASN A 104 -21.62 -6.58 1.29
C ASN A 104 -21.81 -6.65 -0.22
N LEU A 105 -20.72 -6.47 -0.97
CA LEU A 105 -20.72 -6.61 -2.42
C LEU A 105 -21.21 -8.00 -2.87
N SER A 106 -20.73 -9.07 -2.23
CA SER A 106 -21.18 -10.44 -2.56
C SER A 106 -22.65 -10.73 -2.22
N LYS A 107 -23.21 -10.07 -1.19
CA LYS A 107 -24.59 -10.31 -0.74
C LYS A 107 -25.63 -9.43 -1.43
N THR A 108 -25.31 -8.16 -1.64
CA THR A 108 -26.25 -7.11 -2.04
C THR A 108 -25.93 -6.50 -3.40
N GLY A 109 -24.81 -6.89 -4.02
CA GLY A 109 -24.32 -6.27 -5.25
C GLY A 109 -23.70 -4.88 -5.06
N ASN A 110 -23.70 -4.33 -3.84
CA ASN A 110 -23.06 -3.04 -3.54
C ASN A 110 -22.28 -3.07 -2.21
N ILE A 111 -21.25 -2.21 -2.11
CA ILE A 111 -20.35 -2.17 -0.95
C ILE A 111 -20.99 -1.57 0.31
N TYR A 112 -22.06 -0.78 0.13
CA TYR A 112 -22.74 -0.06 1.21
C TYR A 112 -23.87 -0.88 1.85
N ALA A 113 -24.13 -2.11 1.36
CA ALA A 113 -25.24 -2.95 1.79
C ALA A 113 -26.62 -2.27 1.68
N ILE A 114 -26.79 -1.37 0.71
CA ILE A 114 -28.07 -0.73 0.42
C ILE A 114 -28.86 -1.69 -0.48
N SER A 115 -29.94 -2.30 0.01
CA SER A 115 -30.88 -3.00 -0.86
C SER A 115 -31.60 -1.97 -1.75
N GLU A 116 -31.65 -2.20 -3.06
CA GLU A 116 -32.61 -1.49 -3.91
C GLU A 116 -34.01 -1.85 -3.40
N GLU A 117 -34.75 -0.86 -2.90
CA GLU A 117 -36.18 -0.94 -2.64
C GLU A 117 -36.96 -0.98 -3.96
#